data_AF-A0A3B1D691-F1
#
_entry.id   AF-A0A3B1D691-F1
#
_cell.length_a   1.000
_cell.length_b   1.000
_cell.length_c   1.000
_cell.angle_alpha   90.00
_cell.angle_beta   90.00
_cell.angle_gamma   90.00
#
_symmetry.space_group_name_H-M   'P 1'
#
loop_
_entity.id
_entity.type
_entity.pdbx_description
1 polymer ?
#
loop_
_entity_poly.entity_id
_entity_poly.type
_entity_poly.pdbx_seq_one_letter_code
_entity_poly.pdbx_strand_id
1 'polypeptide(L)'
;DNDTLFDLTGMELKCVLFGDCFLDQSRDSANHPIPAGTPQYILPHTGYRYQLEGTLSTSGLIEAIIPNGSTLAEMMDILDPGQSRMLTGYTRNPAGDLPNSKNPIWLQRFNDDIAGLTLDITLETSISDQGVSRFEIRDIDISLGILFGTLRITEGSALIETWTPSPRQQTEWHFDDSLESVPNSGPSALRYLDDPAFGTILGGIGNEDNPDPSIPTGVTEAQSSFTTTTALGIPGPGGAEDMVFVTSPARNLSDSNPDFYRGVGLALFPATQPDFPGQFIGQWTLIYDLYIPGASWNTEWPLALIHGSHNNDGRASGLIRNPGNGNGSIGFDAQPGDYLQTNLLGPDRWMRIALVANFMQTNTTDIYIDGSLIGSTNSDWYYNSIDPTTPLYGDGEPVDPADWQAWGDFPSPWAQSSGTYPGSLGPTPLASLLGLFCDLGDPDLGPGGRSETAYLANLYFADDMLTPDEIATLG
;
A
#
# COMPACT_ATOMS: atom_id res chain seq x y z
N ASP A 1 31.49 -7.40 -7.94
CA ASP A 1 30.03 -7.48 -7.78
C ASP A 1 29.74 -8.34 -6.58
N ASN A 2 29.01 -7.77 -5.63
CA ASN A 2 28.65 -8.41 -4.37
C ASN A 2 27.21 -8.95 -4.45
N ASP A 3 26.77 -9.23 -5.66
CA ASP A 3 25.41 -9.68 -5.92
C ASP A 3 25.34 -11.17 -5.61
N THR A 4 24.17 -11.60 -5.19
CA THR A 4 23.87 -13.01 -4.97
C THR A 4 22.85 -13.45 -6.00
N LEU A 5 23.21 -14.46 -6.79
CA LEU A 5 22.32 -15.14 -7.72
C LEU A 5 22.27 -16.60 -7.32
N PHE A 6 21.07 -17.13 -7.05
CA PHE A 6 20.92 -18.49 -6.55
C PHE A 6 19.73 -19.23 -7.14
N ASP A 7 19.87 -20.55 -7.15
CA ASP A 7 18.98 -21.47 -7.84
C ASP A 7 17.74 -21.79 -7.00
N LEU A 8 16.57 -21.59 -7.60
CA LEU A 8 15.27 -21.94 -7.02
C LEU A 8 14.79 -23.32 -7.49
N THR A 9 15.50 -23.96 -8.42
CA THR A 9 15.10 -25.22 -9.04
C THR A 9 14.87 -26.31 -7.99
N GLY A 10 13.66 -26.86 -8.03
CA GLY A 10 13.22 -27.94 -7.16
C GLY A 10 12.58 -27.50 -5.85
N MET A 11 12.39 -26.20 -5.60
CA MET A 11 11.41 -25.78 -4.60
C MET A 11 10.03 -26.28 -5.00
N GLU A 12 9.33 -26.90 -4.05
CA GLU A 12 8.06 -27.60 -4.31
C GLU A 12 7.04 -27.30 -3.22
N LEU A 13 5.87 -26.83 -3.63
CA LEU A 13 4.65 -26.89 -2.84
C LEU A 13 3.93 -28.18 -3.22
N LYS A 14 3.62 -28.99 -2.23
CA LYS A 14 2.89 -30.24 -2.42
C LYS A 14 1.84 -30.35 -1.34
N CYS A 15 0.68 -30.86 -1.70
CA CYS A 15 -0.38 -31.15 -0.73
C CYS A 15 -0.83 -32.60 -0.89
N VAL A 16 -1.00 -33.28 0.25
CA VAL A 16 -1.52 -34.65 0.25
C VAL A 16 -3.04 -34.60 0.28
N LEU A 17 -3.68 -35.43 -0.52
CA LEU A 17 -5.14 -35.55 -0.48
C LEU A 17 -5.60 -35.95 0.93
N PHE A 18 -6.39 -35.09 1.56
CA PHE A 18 -6.84 -35.13 2.96
C PHE A 18 -5.71 -35.11 4.00
N GLY A 19 -4.57 -34.50 3.68
CA GLY A 19 -3.44 -34.34 4.59
C GLY A 19 -2.82 -32.94 4.49
N ASP A 20 -1.76 -32.75 5.28
CA ASP A 20 -1.07 -31.45 5.35
C ASP A 20 -0.40 -31.11 4.01
N CYS A 21 -0.36 -29.82 3.69
CA CYS A 21 0.60 -29.30 2.72
C CYS A 21 2.02 -29.41 3.31
N PHE A 22 3.00 -29.67 2.46
CA PHE A 22 4.39 -29.88 2.89
C PHE A 22 4.96 -28.60 3.53
N LEU A 23 6.00 -28.77 4.35
CA LEU A 23 6.68 -27.70 5.09
C LEU A 23 7.20 -26.58 4.20
N ASP A 24 7.36 -25.39 4.79
CA ASP A 24 8.04 -24.23 4.22
C ASP A 24 9.31 -24.63 3.43
N GLN A 25 9.48 -24.02 2.26
CA GLN A 25 10.63 -24.23 1.39
C GLN A 25 11.56 -23.03 1.47
N SER A 26 12.86 -23.28 1.53
CA SER A 26 13.89 -22.23 1.55
C SER A 26 15.04 -22.60 0.62
N ARG A 27 15.51 -21.63 -0.16
CA ARG A 27 16.78 -21.68 -0.91
C ARG A 27 17.61 -20.46 -0.59
N ASP A 28 18.93 -20.60 -0.66
CA ASP A 28 19.85 -19.56 -0.25
C ASP A 28 21.12 -19.51 -1.11
N SER A 29 21.76 -18.35 -1.11
CA SER A 29 22.95 -18.04 -1.90
C SER A 29 24.22 -18.75 -1.46
N ALA A 30 24.25 -19.31 -0.24
CA ALA A 30 25.41 -20.03 0.27
C ALA A 30 25.42 -21.50 -0.20
N ASN A 31 24.25 -22.13 -0.21
CA ASN A 31 24.06 -23.55 -0.51
C ASN A 31 23.66 -23.79 -1.97
N HIS A 32 23.07 -22.80 -2.63
CA HIS A 32 22.54 -22.92 -3.99
C HIS A 32 23.01 -21.81 -4.96
N PRO A 33 24.30 -21.42 -4.96
CA PRO A 33 24.78 -20.33 -5.81
C PRO A 33 24.69 -20.67 -7.30
N ILE A 34 24.50 -19.65 -8.14
CA ILE A 34 24.65 -19.71 -9.59
C ILE A 34 25.85 -18.85 -9.99
N PRO A 35 26.88 -19.41 -10.67
CA PRO A 35 27.05 -20.84 -10.96
C PRO A 35 27.32 -21.66 -9.69
N ALA A 36 26.98 -22.94 -9.73
CA ALA A 36 27.18 -23.86 -8.60
C ALA A 36 28.65 -23.87 -8.15
N GLY A 37 28.87 -23.80 -6.84
CA GLY A 37 30.20 -23.82 -6.25
C GLY A 37 30.31 -22.98 -4.99
N THR A 38 30.98 -21.83 -5.12
CA THR A 38 31.37 -21.01 -3.95
C THR A 38 30.14 -20.32 -3.36
N PRO A 39 29.91 -20.43 -2.03
CA PRO A 39 28.88 -19.67 -1.34
C PRO A 39 28.96 -18.17 -1.68
N GLN A 40 27.83 -17.57 -2.00
CA GLN A 40 27.74 -16.14 -2.31
C GLN A 40 27.13 -15.39 -1.13
N TYR A 41 27.69 -14.21 -0.85
CA TYR A 41 27.26 -13.33 0.23
C TYR A 41 27.13 -11.90 -0.30
N ILE A 42 26.04 -11.25 0.05
CA ILE A 42 25.84 -9.83 -0.20
C ILE A 42 26.55 -9.00 0.87
N LEU A 43 27.06 -7.84 0.48
CA LEU A 43 27.70 -6.91 1.40
C LEU A 43 26.68 -5.90 1.96
N PRO A 44 26.96 -5.34 3.16
CA PRO A 44 26.22 -4.20 3.67
C PRO A 44 26.13 -3.08 2.63
N HIS A 45 24.93 -2.58 2.39
CA HIS A 45 24.67 -1.48 1.46
C HIS A 45 23.45 -0.66 1.90
N THR A 46 23.35 0.58 1.41
CA THR A 46 22.24 1.49 1.71
C THR A 46 20.91 1.12 1.03
N GLY A 47 20.91 0.09 0.19
CA GLY A 47 19.73 -0.36 -0.54
C GLY A 47 20.01 -1.65 -1.31
N TYR A 48 18.95 -2.38 -1.61
CA TYR A 48 18.97 -3.66 -2.32
C TYR A 48 17.90 -3.68 -3.40
N ARG A 49 18.21 -4.35 -4.52
CA ARG A 49 17.23 -4.70 -5.56
C ARG A 49 17.10 -6.21 -5.61
N TYR A 50 15.88 -6.69 -5.82
CA TYR A 50 15.62 -8.11 -6.04
C TYR A 50 14.97 -8.35 -7.41
N GLN A 51 15.17 -9.54 -7.93
CA GLN A 51 14.49 -10.07 -9.10
C GLN A 51 14.28 -11.57 -8.94
N LEU A 52 13.05 -12.01 -9.19
CA LEU A 52 12.62 -13.41 -9.11
C LEU A 52 12.13 -13.88 -10.47
N GLU A 53 12.53 -15.06 -10.87
CA GLU A 53 12.08 -15.69 -12.11
C GLU A 53 11.98 -17.20 -11.94
N GLY A 54 11.08 -17.82 -12.71
CA GLY A 54 11.03 -19.27 -12.76
C GLY A 54 9.96 -19.79 -13.71
N THR A 55 10.07 -21.07 -14.02
CA THR A 55 9.09 -21.90 -14.72
C THR A 55 8.59 -22.96 -13.75
N LEU A 56 7.30 -23.22 -13.80
CA LEU A 56 6.59 -24.12 -12.89
C LEU A 56 6.19 -25.39 -13.61
N SER A 57 6.37 -26.53 -12.93
CA SER A 57 5.64 -27.74 -13.24
C SER A 57 4.55 -27.92 -12.20
N THR A 58 3.31 -27.98 -12.67
CA THR A 58 2.14 -28.19 -11.84
C THR A 58 1.52 -29.56 -12.15
N SER A 59 0.82 -30.14 -11.18
CA SER A 59 0.07 -31.37 -11.38
C SER A 59 -1.18 -31.41 -10.51
N GLY A 60 -2.12 -32.31 -10.86
CA GLY A 60 -3.34 -32.52 -10.08
C GLY A 60 -4.31 -31.35 -10.20
N LEU A 61 -4.94 -30.97 -9.08
CA LEU A 61 -5.89 -29.85 -9.03
C LEU A 61 -5.18 -28.49 -9.18
N ILE A 62 -3.91 -28.38 -8.76
CA ILE A 62 -3.11 -27.16 -8.97
C ILE A 62 -2.97 -26.87 -10.46
N GLU A 63 -2.75 -27.89 -11.29
CA GLU A 63 -2.62 -27.74 -12.76
C GLU A 63 -3.88 -27.17 -13.42
N ALA A 64 -5.05 -27.36 -12.81
CA ALA A 64 -6.30 -26.79 -13.31
C ALA A 64 -6.42 -25.28 -13.05
N ILE A 65 -5.64 -24.74 -12.10
CA ILE A 65 -5.62 -23.31 -11.74
C ILE A 65 -4.40 -22.64 -12.38
N ILE A 66 -3.22 -23.21 -12.14
CA ILE A 66 -1.94 -22.74 -12.66
C ILE A 66 -1.45 -23.79 -13.68
N PRO A 67 -1.56 -23.54 -14.99
CA PRO A 67 -1.18 -24.49 -16.03
C PRO A 67 0.26 -24.99 -15.91
N ASN A 68 0.49 -26.26 -16.25
CA ASN A 68 1.84 -26.81 -16.24
C ASN A 68 2.70 -26.14 -17.33
N GLY A 69 3.87 -25.64 -16.94
CA GLY A 69 4.74 -24.84 -17.80
C GLY A 69 4.59 -23.34 -17.62
N SER A 70 3.65 -22.87 -16.78
CA SER A 70 3.53 -21.45 -16.45
C SER A 70 4.79 -20.90 -15.81
N THR A 71 5.11 -19.65 -16.08
CA THR A 71 6.16 -18.90 -15.40
C THR A 71 5.71 -18.45 -14.00
N LEU A 72 6.66 -18.04 -13.15
CA LEU A 72 6.35 -17.41 -11.87
C LEU A 72 5.54 -16.12 -12.07
N ALA A 73 5.83 -15.35 -13.12
CA ALA A 73 5.06 -14.16 -13.49
C ALA A 73 3.60 -14.51 -13.83
N GLU A 74 3.39 -15.48 -14.70
CA GLU A 74 2.04 -15.96 -15.05
C GLU A 74 1.31 -16.52 -13.82
N MET A 75 2.01 -17.21 -12.90
CA MET A 75 1.40 -17.63 -11.65
C MET A 75 0.91 -16.43 -10.83
N MET A 76 1.75 -15.41 -10.63
CA MET A 76 1.36 -14.21 -9.89
C MET A 76 0.12 -13.57 -10.51
N ASP A 77 0.08 -13.45 -11.84
CA ASP A 77 -1.05 -12.84 -12.56
C ASP A 77 -2.30 -13.74 -12.64
N ILE A 78 -2.16 -15.07 -12.50
CA ILE A 78 -3.29 -16.00 -12.31
C ILE A 78 -3.90 -15.82 -10.91
N LEU A 79 -3.04 -15.63 -9.90
CA LEU A 79 -3.47 -15.44 -8.52
C LEU A 79 -4.14 -14.07 -8.35
N ASP A 80 -3.54 -13.03 -8.92
CA ASP A 80 -4.07 -11.67 -8.92
C ASP A 80 -3.49 -10.89 -10.14
N PRO A 81 -4.32 -10.53 -11.13
CA PRO A 81 -3.86 -9.89 -12.37
C PRO A 81 -3.02 -8.63 -12.16
N GLY A 82 -1.82 -8.62 -12.75
CA GLY A 82 -0.87 -7.51 -12.70
C GLY A 82 0.14 -7.61 -11.56
N GLN A 83 0.05 -8.62 -10.68
CA GLN A 83 1.02 -8.82 -9.59
C GLN A 83 2.38 -9.36 -10.04
N SER A 84 2.54 -9.81 -11.29
CA SER A 84 3.86 -10.18 -11.82
C SER A 84 4.89 -9.06 -11.71
N ARG A 85 4.44 -7.80 -11.68
CA ARG A 85 5.26 -6.60 -11.44
C ARG A 85 5.99 -6.60 -10.08
N MET A 86 5.48 -7.35 -9.10
CA MET A 86 6.08 -7.47 -7.76
C MET A 86 7.29 -8.41 -7.72
N LEU A 87 7.57 -9.16 -8.78
CA LEU A 87 8.74 -10.05 -8.86
C LEU A 87 10.06 -9.30 -9.01
N THR A 88 10.00 -7.98 -9.19
CA THR A 88 11.16 -7.10 -9.18
C THR A 88 10.86 -5.89 -8.32
N GLY A 89 11.82 -5.44 -7.52
CA GLY A 89 11.63 -4.27 -6.69
C GLY A 89 12.88 -3.83 -5.96
N TYR A 90 12.72 -2.77 -5.17
CA TYR A 90 13.80 -2.10 -4.46
C TYR A 90 13.42 -1.89 -3.00
N THR A 91 14.40 -2.01 -2.11
CA THR A 91 14.23 -1.72 -0.68
C THR A 91 15.38 -0.85 -0.19
N ARG A 92 15.05 0.23 0.51
CA ARG A 92 16.03 1.10 1.16
C ARG A 92 16.50 0.45 2.45
N ASN A 93 17.78 0.67 2.74
CA ASN A 93 18.41 0.23 3.98
C ASN A 93 19.26 1.36 4.56
N PRO A 94 18.63 2.40 5.16
CA PRO A 94 19.34 3.61 5.57
C PRO A 94 20.49 3.37 6.54
N ALA A 95 20.41 2.30 7.36
CA ALA A 95 21.50 1.91 8.26
C ALA A 95 22.80 1.56 7.53
N GLY A 96 22.72 1.10 6.29
CA GLY A 96 23.87 0.66 5.49
C GLY A 96 24.50 -0.65 5.95
N ASP A 97 24.16 -1.14 7.14
CA ASP A 97 24.58 -2.43 7.69
C ASP A 97 23.79 -3.59 7.06
N LEU A 98 24.23 -4.84 7.26
CA LEU A 98 23.41 -5.99 6.86
C LEU A 98 22.08 -5.98 7.64
N PRO A 99 20.95 -6.28 6.98
CA PRO A 99 19.68 -6.42 7.68
C PRO A 99 19.79 -7.46 8.79
N ASN A 100 19.01 -7.30 9.85
CA ASN A 100 18.89 -8.35 10.86
C ASN A 100 18.37 -9.62 10.17
N SER A 101 18.74 -10.81 10.65
CA SER A 101 18.46 -12.11 10.02
C SER A 101 16.98 -12.47 9.84
N LYS A 102 16.07 -11.56 10.22
CA LYS A 102 14.62 -11.67 10.08
C LYS A 102 14.00 -10.58 9.22
N ASN A 103 14.80 -9.68 8.64
CA ASN A 103 14.27 -8.53 7.90
C ASN A 103 14.13 -8.93 6.42
N PRO A 104 12.90 -8.99 5.89
CA PRO A 104 12.69 -9.15 4.46
C PRO A 104 13.32 -7.98 3.69
N ILE A 105 13.62 -8.24 2.43
CA ILE A 105 13.74 -7.19 1.41
C ILE A 105 12.48 -7.14 0.53
N TRP A 106 11.68 -8.20 0.53
CA TRP A 106 10.37 -8.27 -0.11
C TRP A 106 9.55 -9.40 0.51
N LEU A 107 8.24 -9.19 0.63
CA LEU A 107 7.29 -10.20 1.04
C LEU A 107 5.95 -9.95 0.34
N GLN A 108 5.35 -11.01 -0.20
CA GLN A 108 3.99 -11.00 -0.72
C GLN A 108 3.21 -12.16 -0.12
N ARG A 109 2.03 -11.86 0.43
CA ARG A 109 1.08 -12.88 0.86
C ARG A 109 -0.10 -12.93 -0.09
N PHE A 110 -0.48 -14.13 -0.47
CA PHE A 110 -1.74 -14.41 -1.16
C PHE A 110 -2.66 -15.07 -0.16
N ASN A 111 -3.81 -14.46 0.12
CA ASN A 111 -4.84 -15.02 0.99
C ASN A 111 -6.19 -14.77 0.33
N ASP A 112 -6.62 -15.70 -0.52
CA ASP A 112 -7.88 -15.56 -1.27
C ASP A 112 -8.48 -16.91 -1.68
N ASP A 113 -9.75 -16.90 -2.07
CA ASP A 113 -10.51 -18.02 -2.61
C ASP A 113 -10.37 -18.09 -4.14
N ILE A 114 -9.42 -18.89 -4.61
CA ILE A 114 -9.14 -19.04 -6.04
C ILE A 114 -9.84 -20.29 -6.57
N ALA A 115 -10.79 -20.11 -7.49
CA ALA A 115 -11.58 -21.18 -8.08
C ALA A 115 -12.26 -22.11 -7.03
N GLY A 116 -12.68 -21.52 -5.89
CA GLY A 116 -13.33 -22.24 -4.79
C GLY A 116 -12.37 -22.95 -3.83
N LEU A 117 -11.08 -22.61 -3.86
CA LEU A 117 -10.05 -23.10 -2.95
C LEU A 117 -9.44 -21.92 -2.22
N THR A 118 -9.54 -21.88 -0.90
CA THR A 118 -8.84 -20.89 -0.09
C THR A 118 -7.36 -21.22 -0.12
N LEU A 119 -6.54 -20.27 -0.57
CA LEU A 119 -5.11 -20.37 -0.68
C LEU A 119 -4.47 -19.30 0.21
N ASP A 120 -3.64 -19.74 1.15
CA ASP A 120 -2.72 -18.88 1.90
C ASP A 120 -1.29 -19.28 1.55
N ILE A 121 -0.53 -18.38 0.91
CA ILE A 121 0.89 -18.59 0.57
C ILE A 121 1.62 -17.28 0.79
N THR A 122 2.77 -17.36 1.46
CA THR A 122 3.73 -16.26 1.57
C THR A 122 4.97 -16.53 0.72
N LEU A 123 5.31 -15.60 -0.16
CA LEU A 123 6.59 -15.53 -0.86
C LEU A 123 7.45 -14.47 -0.19
N GLU A 124 8.70 -14.79 0.12
CA GLU A 124 9.60 -13.86 0.81
C GLU A 124 11.01 -13.91 0.23
N THR A 125 11.65 -12.75 0.13
CA THR A 125 13.09 -12.62 -0.09
C THR A 125 13.72 -11.88 1.09
N SER A 126 14.82 -12.39 1.63
CA SER A 126 15.49 -11.82 2.81
C SER A 126 17.02 -11.93 2.74
N ILE A 127 17.71 -11.16 3.60
CA ILE A 127 19.17 -11.17 3.74
C ILE A 127 19.51 -11.45 5.22
N SER A 128 20.41 -12.40 5.47
CA SER A 128 20.85 -12.72 6.83
C SER A 128 21.88 -11.72 7.36
N ASP A 129 22.14 -11.79 8.67
CA ASP A 129 23.20 -11.03 9.35
C ASP A 129 24.63 -11.42 8.90
N GLN A 130 24.76 -12.50 8.12
CA GLN A 130 26.01 -12.93 7.47
C GLN A 130 26.06 -12.57 5.97
N GLY A 131 25.02 -11.91 5.44
CA GLY A 131 24.90 -11.59 4.02
C GLY A 131 24.45 -12.77 3.16
N VAL A 132 23.89 -13.82 3.76
CA VAL A 132 23.27 -14.91 2.97
C VAL A 132 21.90 -14.45 2.51
N SER A 133 21.72 -14.43 1.20
CA SER A 133 20.46 -14.08 0.55
C SER A 133 19.57 -15.31 0.46
N ARG A 134 18.27 -15.15 0.68
CA ARG A 134 17.32 -16.26 0.76
C ARG A 134 16.02 -15.93 0.04
N PHE A 135 15.42 -16.96 -0.55
CA PHE A 135 14.03 -16.96 -0.99
C PHE A 135 13.26 -18.09 -0.29
N GLU A 136 12.07 -17.77 0.21
CA GLU A 136 11.22 -18.67 0.97
C GLU A 136 9.78 -18.71 0.39
N ILE A 137 9.21 -19.91 0.39
CA ILE A 137 7.77 -20.14 0.19
C ILE A 137 7.27 -20.72 1.52
N ARG A 138 6.46 -19.97 2.26
CA ARG A 138 6.08 -20.31 3.63
C ARG A 138 4.61 -20.01 3.92
N ASP A 139 4.17 -20.42 5.11
CA ASP A 139 2.80 -20.21 5.61
C ASP A 139 1.74 -20.75 4.64
N ILE A 140 2.02 -21.94 4.09
CA ILE A 140 1.16 -22.59 3.11
C ILE A 140 -0.04 -23.22 3.83
N ASP A 141 -1.21 -22.59 3.72
CA ASP A 141 -2.48 -23.15 4.16
C ASP A 141 -3.46 -23.24 2.98
N ILE A 142 -4.11 -24.38 2.85
CA ILE A 142 -5.06 -24.64 1.78
C ILE A 142 -6.28 -25.32 2.38
N SER A 143 -7.40 -24.60 2.38
CA SER A 143 -8.60 -25.07 3.07
C SER A 143 -9.11 -26.38 2.45
N LEU A 144 -9.57 -27.28 3.34
CA LEU A 144 -10.17 -28.60 3.07
C LEU A 144 -9.24 -29.77 2.72
N GLY A 145 -7.93 -29.56 2.50
CA GLY A 145 -6.99 -30.66 2.16
C GLY A 145 -7.39 -31.48 0.92
N ILE A 146 -8.38 -31.02 0.14
CA ILE A 146 -8.89 -31.71 -1.07
C ILE A 146 -7.98 -31.41 -2.27
N LEU A 147 -7.04 -30.49 -2.10
CA LEU A 147 -6.02 -30.15 -3.07
C LEU A 147 -5.00 -31.30 -3.16
N PHE A 148 -5.18 -32.15 -4.16
CA PHE A 148 -4.16 -33.08 -4.63
C PHE A 148 -3.36 -32.40 -5.74
N GLY A 149 -2.05 -32.27 -5.58
CA GLY A 149 -1.22 -31.69 -6.62
C GLY A 149 0.17 -31.30 -6.15
N THR A 150 0.97 -30.87 -7.10
CA THR A 150 2.30 -30.30 -6.87
C THR A 150 2.42 -29.01 -7.65
N LEU A 151 3.11 -28.02 -7.10
CA LEU A 151 3.68 -26.89 -7.80
C LEU A 151 5.18 -26.94 -7.55
N ARG A 152 5.98 -27.04 -8.60
CA ARG A 152 7.43 -27.17 -8.49
C ARG A 152 8.13 -26.21 -9.43
N ILE A 153 9.09 -25.44 -8.94
CA ILE A 153 9.98 -24.65 -9.79
C ILE A 153 10.91 -25.62 -10.53
N THR A 154 10.78 -25.73 -11.85
CA THR A 154 11.61 -26.62 -12.69
C THR A 154 12.90 -25.96 -13.15
N GLU A 155 12.86 -24.64 -13.27
CA GLU A 155 13.99 -23.76 -13.57
C GLU A 155 13.64 -22.40 -12.96
N GLY A 156 14.56 -21.76 -12.25
CA GLY A 156 14.29 -20.45 -11.68
C GLY A 156 15.45 -19.92 -10.87
N SER A 157 15.48 -18.61 -10.69
CA SER A 157 16.55 -17.92 -9.99
C SER A 157 16.02 -16.77 -9.13
N ALA A 158 16.78 -16.46 -8.09
CA ALA A 158 16.63 -15.24 -7.32
C ALA A 158 17.94 -14.46 -7.39
N LEU A 159 17.84 -13.20 -7.81
CA LEU A 159 18.92 -12.23 -7.81
C LEU A 159 18.65 -11.21 -6.70
N ILE A 160 19.66 -10.95 -5.88
CA ILE A 160 19.70 -9.79 -4.98
C ILE A 160 21.01 -9.06 -5.25
N GLU A 161 20.91 -7.78 -5.57
CA GLU A 161 22.05 -6.91 -5.88
C GLU A 161 22.07 -5.68 -4.97
N THR A 162 23.26 -5.14 -4.74
CA THR A 162 23.41 -3.88 -4.00
C THR A 162 22.96 -2.71 -4.88
N TRP A 163 22.18 -1.80 -4.33
CA TRP A 163 21.66 -0.64 -5.04
C TRP A 163 21.88 0.64 -4.24
N THR A 164 22.34 1.72 -4.90
CA THR A 164 22.45 3.04 -4.28
C THR A 164 21.12 3.76 -4.42
N PRO A 165 20.42 4.07 -3.31
CA PRO A 165 19.13 4.72 -3.40
C PRO A 165 19.18 6.06 -4.11
N SER A 166 18.15 6.34 -4.91
CA SER A 166 17.89 7.70 -5.38
C SER A 166 17.66 8.61 -4.17
N PRO A 167 17.89 9.93 -4.32
CA PRO A 167 17.47 10.89 -3.31
C PRO A 167 15.99 10.68 -2.96
N ARG A 168 15.64 10.84 -1.68
CA ARG A 168 14.25 10.84 -1.22
C ARG A 168 13.42 11.81 -2.05
N GLN A 169 12.29 11.35 -2.54
CA GLN A 169 11.26 12.19 -3.12
C GLN A 169 10.28 12.58 -2.01
N GLN A 170 10.04 13.88 -1.87
CA GLN A 170 9.26 14.42 -0.78
C GLN A 170 8.35 15.53 -1.26
N THR A 171 7.05 15.36 -1.07
CA THR A 171 6.03 16.29 -1.55
C THR A 171 5.33 16.91 -0.37
N GLU A 172 5.11 18.21 -0.42
CA GLU A 172 4.49 19.00 0.64
C GLU A 172 3.28 19.76 0.10
N TRP A 173 2.24 19.91 0.91
CA TRP A 173 1.06 20.71 0.62
C TRP A 173 0.77 21.63 1.79
N HIS A 174 0.50 22.91 1.52
CA HIS A 174 0.14 23.95 2.52
C HIS A 174 -1.35 24.35 2.45
N PHE A 175 -2.12 23.77 1.52
CA PHE A 175 -3.56 24.02 1.34
C PHE A 175 -3.97 25.51 1.26
N ASP A 176 -3.12 26.32 0.63
CA ASP A 176 -3.36 27.73 0.29
C ASP A 176 -4.35 27.87 -0.90
N ASP A 177 -5.62 27.54 -0.67
CA ASP A 177 -6.74 27.64 -1.62
C ASP A 177 -6.70 26.61 -2.77
N SER A 178 -5.82 25.60 -2.67
CA SER A 178 -5.71 24.54 -3.68
C SER A 178 -5.18 23.22 -3.10
N LEU A 179 -5.31 22.15 -3.88
CA LEU A 179 -4.66 20.86 -3.66
C LEU A 179 -3.29 20.76 -4.34
N GLU A 180 -2.78 21.85 -4.91
CA GLU A 180 -1.47 21.86 -5.55
C GLU A 180 -0.37 21.72 -4.51
N SER A 181 0.67 20.94 -4.84
CA SER A 181 1.84 20.81 -3.98
C SER A 181 2.67 22.10 -3.99
N VAL A 182 3.46 22.28 -2.94
CA VAL A 182 4.39 23.40 -2.82
C VAL A 182 5.33 23.41 -4.03
N PRO A 183 5.55 24.56 -4.70
CA PRO A 183 6.40 24.62 -5.88
C PRO A 183 7.82 24.09 -5.61
N ASN A 184 8.30 23.21 -6.50
CA ASN A 184 9.59 22.50 -6.39
C ASN A 184 9.67 21.49 -5.22
N SER A 185 8.54 21.11 -4.62
CA SER A 185 8.47 19.85 -3.88
C SER A 185 8.42 18.65 -4.85
N GLY A 186 8.34 17.44 -4.30
CA GLY A 186 8.33 16.18 -5.04
C GLY A 186 7.15 16.04 -6.01
N PRO A 187 7.13 14.93 -6.78
CA PRO A 187 6.22 14.79 -7.91
C PRO A 187 4.79 14.40 -7.53
N SER A 188 4.54 14.11 -6.25
CA SER A 188 3.24 13.57 -5.84
C SER A 188 2.13 14.60 -6.03
N ALA A 189 0.92 14.11 -6.25
CA ALA A 189 -0.25 14.95 -6.52
C ALA A 189 -1.45 14.51 -5.69
N LEU A 190 -2.34 15.46 -5.41
CA LEU A 190 -3.63 15.23 -4.77
C LEU A 190 -4.77 15.59 -5.73
N ARG A 191 -5.83 14.78 -5.72
CA ARG A 191 -7.13 15.11 -6.34
C ARG A 191 -8.27 14.65 -5.43
N TYR A 192 -9.49 15.09 -5.72
CA TYR A 192 -10.68 14.52 -5.10
C TYR A 192 -10.87 13.10 -5.63
N LEU A 193 -11.11 12.13 -4.75
CA LEU A 193 -11.20 10.71 -5.11
C LEU A 193 -12.38 10.45 -6.08
N ASP A 194 -13.45 11.23 -5.98
CA ASP A 194 -14.63 11.22 -6.86
C ASP A 194 -14.63 12.38 -7.86
N ASP A 195 -13.47 12.91 -8.25
CA ASP A 195 -13.39 13.91 -9.32
C ASP A 195 -14.16 13.39 -10.55
N PRO A 196 -15.17 14.13 -11.06
CA PRO A 196 -15.94 13.71 -12.23
C PRO A 196 -15.09 13.41 -13.46
N ALA A 197 -13.86 13.92 -13.52
CA ALA A 197 -12.89 13.57 -14.55
C ALA A 197 -12.61 12.06 -14.57
N PHE A 198 -12.47 11.38 -13.42
CA PHE A 198 -12.13 9.95 -13.33
C PHE A 198 -13.17 8.98 -13.92
N GLY A 199 -14.32 9.50 -14.33
CA GLY A 199 -15.38 8.70 -14.95
C GLY A 199 -16.26 8.00 -13.93
N THR A 200 -16.82 6.86 -14.32
CA THR A 200 -17.75 6.10 -13.50
C THR A 200 -17.02 5.44 -12.34
N ILE A 201 -17.43 5.77 -11.11
CA ILE A 201 -16.90 5.17 -9.88
C ILE A 201 -17.35 3.70 -9.82
N LEU A 202 -16.51 2.84 -9.24
CA LEU A 202 -16.88 1.46 -8.91
C LEU A 202 -18.04 1.44 -7.90
N GLY A 203 -18.77 0.32 -7.83
CA GLY A 203 -19.96 0.17 -7.00
C GLY A 203 -19.67 0.17 -5.49
N GLY A 204 -20.71 0.15 -4.67
CA GLY A 204 -20.58 0.09 -3.21
C GLY A 204 -20.26 -1.30 -2.64
N ILE A 205 -20.65 -1.50 -1.39
CA ILE A 205 -20.42 -2.75 -0.65
C ILE A 205 -21.10 -3.92 -1.38
N GLY A 206 -20.34 -4.99 -1.66
CA GLY A 206 -20.78 -6.17 -2.40
C GLY A 206 -20.82 -5.99 -3.92
N ASN A 207 -20.33 -4.86 -4.45
CA ASN A 207 -20.19 -4.60 -5.87
C ASN A 207 -18.87 -3.89 -6.19
N GLU A 208 -17.80 -4.28 -5.50
CA GLU A 208 -16.60 -3.47 -5.39
C GLU A 208 -15.79 -3.36 -6.70
N ASP A 209 -16.04 -4.24 -7.67
CA ASP A 209 -15.26 -4.29 -8.91
C ASP A 209 -16.03 -3.81 -10.15
N ASN A 210 -17.29 -3.41 -9.98
CA ASN A 210 -18.15 -3.09 -11.12
C ASN A 210 -18.48 -1.59 -11.15
N PRO A 211 -18.21 -0.89 -12.26
CA PRO A 211 -18.61 0.51 -12.43
C PRO A 211 -20.12 0.72 -12.25
N ASP A 212 -20.50 1.72 -11.45
CA ASP A 212 -21.89 2.07 -11.18
C ASP A 212 -22.15 3.57 -11.45
N PRO A 213 -22.84 3.91 -12.56
CA PRO A 213 -23.12 5.30 -12.92
C PRO A 213 -24.15 5.99 -12.02
N SER A 214 -24.74 5.28 -11.05
CA SER A 214 -25.62 5.86 -10.04
C SER A 214 -24.88 6.47 -8.86
N ILE A 215 -23.60 6.11 -8.65
CA ILE A 215 -22.77 6.68 -7.60
C ILE A 215 -22.44 8.14 -7.97
N PRO A 216 -22.73 9.11 -7.08
CA PRO A 216 -22.48 10.52 -7.36
C PRO A 216 -20.98 10.82 -7.39
N THR A 217 -20.57 11.71 -8.29
CA THR A 217 -19.23 12.28 -8.38
C THR A 217 -19.21 13.73 -7.90
N GLY A 218 -18.03 14.27 -7.58
CA GLY A 218 -17.84 15.66 -7.12
C GLY A 218 -18.43 15.96 -5.74
N VAL A 219 -18.79 14.94 -4.97
CA VAL A 219 -19.27 15.04 -3.59
C VAL A 219 -18.15 15.52 -2.68
N THR A 220 -16.93 14.99 -2.80
CA THR A 220 -15.82 15.42 -1.93
C THR A 220 -15.56 16.91 -2.10
N GLU A 221 -15.44 17.40 -3.33
CA GLU A 221 -15.22 18.82 -3.60
C GLU A 221 -16.37 19.67 -3.04
N ALA A 222 -17.62 19.28 -3.29
CA ALA A 222 -18.80 20.03 -2.84
C ALA A 222 -18.95 20.09 -1.31
N GLN A 223 -18.39 19.12 -0.59
CA GLN A 223 -18.42 19.04 0.88
C GLN A 223 -17.15 19.55 1.55
N SER A 224 -16.11 19.83 0.78
CA SER A 224 -14.85 20.36 1.28
C SER A 224 -14.76 21.86 1.05
N SER A 225 -13.81 22.52 1.73
CA SER A 225 -13.55 23.94 1.46
C SER A 225 -12.15 24.35 1.89
N PHE A 226 -11.63 25.40 1.28
CA PHE A 226 -10.46 26.12 1.78
C PHE A 226 -10.93 27.36 2.55
N THR A 227 -10.38 27.56 3.74
CA THR A 227 -10.78 28.68 4.60
C THR A 227 -9.69 29.03 5.60
N THR A 228 -9.83 30.17 6.28
CA THR A 228 -8.88 30.57 7.31
C THR A 228 -9.25 30.01 8.68
N THR A 229 -8.24 29.78 9.50
CA THR A 229 -8.38 29.44 10.93
C THR A 229 -9.21 30.47 11.70
N THR A 230 -9.05 31.77 11.37
CA THR A 230 -9.91 32.85 11.87
C THR A 230 -11.39 32.65 11.52
N ALA A 231 -11.71 32.28 10.27
CA ALA A 231 -13.10 32.05 9.85
C ALA A 231 -13.74 30.83 10.54
N LEU A 232 -12.93 29.83 10.88
CA LEU A 232 -13.34 28.66 11.66
C LEU A 232 -13.42 28.95 13.18
N GLY A 233 -12.89 30.07 13.65
CA GLY A 233 -12.86 30.43 15.06
C GLY A 233 -11.91 29.59 15.91
N ILE A 234 -10.86 29.04 15.29
CA ILE A 234 -9.85 28.19 15.92
C ILE A 234 -8.49 28.91 15.92
N PRO A 235 -7.56 28.58 16.85
CA PRO A 235 -6.17 29.00 16.70
C PRO A 235 -5.61 28.37 15.43
N GLY A 236 -4.72 29.04 14.71
CA GLY A 236 -3.96 28.38 13.66
C GLY A 236 -2.73 27.65 14.18
N PRO A 237 -2.10 26.80 13.34
CA PRO A 237 -0.94 26.00 13.71
C PRO A 237 0.20 26.90 14.20
N GLY A 238 0.87 26.49 15.29
CA GLY A 238 1.90 27.31 15.94
C GLY A 238 1.41 28.64 16.52
N GLY A 239 0.11 28.92 16.51
CA GLY A 239 -0.49 30.18 16.95
C GLY A 239 -0.50 31.30 15.91
N ALA A 240 -0.13 31.02 14.66
CA ALA A 240 -0.25 31.95 13.54
C ALA A 240 -1.56 31.73 12.78
N GLU A 241 -2.10 32.77 12.15
CA GLU A 241 -3.22 32.60 11.21
C GLU A 241 -2.74 31.82 9.99
N ASP A 242 -3.60 30.94 9.49
CA ASP A 242 -3.31 30.04 8.38
C ASP A 242 -4.56 29.75 7.54
N MET A 243 -4.34 29.35 6.29
CA MET A 243 -5.35 28.76 5.42
C MET A 243 -5.33 27.23 5.58
N VAL A 244 -6.49 26.60 5.59
CA VAL A 244 -6.62 25.17 5.85
C VAL A 244 -7.63 24.55 4.90
N PHE A 245 -7.41 23.27 4.60
CA PHE A 245 -8.38 22.43 3.92
C PHE A 245 -9.33 21.81 4.96
N VAL A 246 -10.62 22.09 4.81
CA VAL A 246 -11.71 21.45 5.55
C VAL A 246 -12.11 20.19 4.80
N THR A 247 -11.85 19.03 5.39
CA THR A 247 -12.13 17.75 4.74
C THR A 247 -13.62 17.45 4.70
N SER A 248 -14.05 16.83 3.61
CA SER A 248 -15.32 16.10 3.56
C SER A 248 -15.31 14.96 4.59
N PRO A 249 -16.43 14.68 5.26
CA PRO A 249 -16.67 13.35 5.85
C PRO A 249 -16.55 12.25 4.78
N ALA A 250 -16.26 11.01 5.16
CA ALA A 250 -16.13 9.87 4.23
C ALA A 250 -17.48 9.37 3.67
N ARG A 251 -18.46 10.26 3.53
CA ARG A 251 -19.83 9.95 3.10
C ARG A 251 -20.49 11.15 2.46
N ASN A 252 -21.44 10.86 1.57
CA ASN A 252 -22.36 11.88 1.09
C ASN A 252 -23.31 12.31 2.21
N LEU A 253 -23.32 13.59 2.59
CA LEU A 253 -24.18 14.12 3.64
C LEU A 253 -25.64 14.28 3.20
N SER A 254 -25.90 14.24 1.89
CA SER A 254 -27.24 14.35 1.32
C SER A 254 -27.95 12.99 1.18
N ASP A 255 -27.25 11.88 1.38
CA ASP A 255 -27.79 10.53 1.22
C ASP A 255 -27.09 9.53 2.16
N SER A 256 -27.88 8.69 2.83
CA SER A 256 -27.37 7.69 3.78
C SER A 256 -27.04 6.33 3.13
N ASN A 257 -27.09 6.20 1.80
CA ASN A 257 -26.74 4.96 1.13
C ASN A 257 -25.24 4.65 1.31
N PRO A 258 -24.87 3.53 1.95
CA PRO A 258 -23.46 3.18 2.13
C PRO A 258 -22.70 2.98 0.82
N ASP A 259 -23.38 2.70 -0.29
CA ASP A 259 -22.72 2.61 -1.59
C ASP A 259 -22.11 3.94 -2.03
N PHE A 260 -22.67 5.06 -1.56
CA PHE A 260 -22.19 6.42 -1.87
C PHE A 260 -21.05 6.87 -0.96
N TYR A 261 -20.56 6.00 -0.07
CA TYR A 261 -19.35 6.25 0.70
C TYR A 261 -18.11 5.94 -0.14
N ARG A 262 -18.27 5.18 -1.23
CA ARG A 262 -17.19 4.95 -2.18
C ARG A 262 -16.87 6.21 -2.97
N GLY A 263 -15.58 6.44 -3.18
CA GLY A 263 -15.10 7.59 -3.95
C GLY A 263 -15.07 8.88 -3.15
N VAL A 264 -15.53 8.92 -1.90
CA VAL A 264 -15.50 10.16 -1.10
C VAL A 264 -14.19 10.25 -0.32
N GLY A 265 -13.43 11.34 -0.52
CA GLY A 265 -12.14 11.59 0.10
C GLY A 265 -11.13 12.17 -0.89
N LEU A 266 -9.85 12.17 -0.53
CA LEU A 266 -8.78 12.57 -1.44
C LEU A 266 -8.08 11.32 -2.01
N ALA A 267 -7.59 11.45 -3.24
CA ALA A 267 -6.65 10.51 -3.86
C ALA A 267 -5.26 11.13 -3.87
N LEU A 268 -4.27 10.41 -3.36
CA LEU A 268 -2.85 10.75 -3.44
C LEU A 268 -2.19 9.84 -4.48
N PHE A 269 -1.60 10.44 -5.51
CA PHE A 269 -0.72 9.77 -6.46
C PHE A 269 0.73 10.04 -6.05
N PRO A 270 1.49 9.02 -5.59
CA PRO A 270 2.88 9.22 -5.19
C PRO A 270 3.77 9.73 -6.33
N ALA A 271 3.52 9.24 -7.56
CA ALA A 271 4.21 9.61 -8.80
C ALA A 271 5.73 9.45 -8.75
N THR A 272 6.23 8.44 -8.02
CA THR A 272 7.67 8.32 -7.76
C THR A 272 8.43 7.50 -8.80
N GLN A 273 7.73 6.80 -9.70
CA GLN A 273 8.29 6.14 -10.88
C GLN A 273 8.79 7.14 -11.94
N PRO A 274 9.71 6.74 -12.84
CA PRO A 274 10.35 5.41 -12.98
C PRO A 274 11.53 5.18 -12.01
N ASP A 275 11.77 6.14 -11.12
CA ASP A 275 12.78 6.01 -10.08
C ASP A 275 12.30 4.99 -9.00
N PHE A 276 13.00 4.96 -7.87
CA PHE A 276 12.56 4.21 -6.69
C PHE A 276 11.12 4.58 -6.29
N PRO A 277 10.31 3.64 -5.75
CA PRO A 277 10.60 2.24 -5.39
C PRO A 277 10.29 1.18 -6.46
N GLY A 278 10.06 1.59 -7.71
CA GLY A 278 9.42 0.71 -8.68
C GLY A 278 7.92 0.61 -8.38
N GLN A 279 7.34 -0.58 -8.58
CA GLN A 279 5.90 -0.78 -8.76
C GLN A 279 5.07 -0.72 -7.47
N PHE A 280 5.73 -0.64 -6.32
CA PHE A 280 5.12 -0.52 -5.00
C PHE A 280 6.04 0.22 -4.04
N ILE A 281 5.49 0.82 -2.98
CA ILE A 281 6.20 1.55 -1.93
C ILE A 281 6.03 0.80 -0.61
N GLY A 282 7.06 0.07 -0.17
CA GLY A 282 7.05 -0.65 1.12
C GLY A 282 7.68 0.12 2.28
N GLN A 283 8.24 1.29 2.01
CA GLN A 283 8.84 2.18 3.01
C GLN A 283 8.42 3.60 2.65
N TRP A 284 7.67 4.25 3.54
CA TRP A 284 7.10 5.56 3.28
C TRP A 284 6.84 6.31 4.58
N THR A 285 6.68 7.63 4.46
CA THR A 285 6.24 8.47 5.57
C THR A 285 5.13 9.41 5.11
N LEU A 286 4.08 9.51 5.92
CA LEU A 286 3.01 10.48 5.74
C LEU A 286 2.84 11.29 7.02
N ILE A 287 2.86 12.62 6.90
CA ILE A 287 2.74 13.54 8.02
C ILE A 287 1.58 14.48 7.76
N TYR A 288 0.73 14.64 8.77
CA TYR A 288 -0.45 15.48 8.73
C TYR A 288 -0.38 16.52 9.85
N ASP A 289 -0.62 17.78 9.52
CA ASP A 289 -0.93 18.82 10.50
C ASP A 289 -2.46 18.95 10.58
N LEU A 290 -3.05 18.29 11.58
CA LEU A 290 -4.49 18.08 11.70
C LEU A 290 -5.08 18.78 12.91
N TYR A 291 -6.28 19.31 12.73
CA TYR A 291 -7.17 19.77 13.80
C TYR A 291 -8.48 19.00 13.71
N ILE A 292 -8.86 18.29 14.78
CA ILE A 292 -10.14 17.58 14.86
C ILE A 292 -11.08 18.41 15.76
N PRO A 293 -12.15 19.01 15.20
CA PRO A 293 -13.12 19.77 16.00
C PRO A 293 -13.80 18.89 17.04
N GLY A 294 -14.17 19.47 18.18
CA GLY A 294 -14.90 18.75 19.22
C GLY A 294 -16.19 18.08 18.73
N ALA A 295 -16.88 18.65 17.74
CA ALA A 295 -18.06 18.05 17.12
C ALA A 295 -17.74 16.71 16.43
N SER A 296 -16.64 16.66 15.67
CA SER A 296 -16.14 15.46 15.00
C SER A 296 -15.56 14.45 16.00
N TRP A 297 -14.85 14.93 17.01
CA TRP A 297 -14.23 14.09 18.04
C TRP A 297 -15.24 13.33 18.90
N ASN A 298 -16.45 13.84 19.06
CA ASN A 298 -17.48 13.22 19.89
C ASN A 298 -18.12 11.98 19.24
N THR A 299 -17.75 11.62 18.01
CA THR A 299 -18.11 10.33 17.41
C THR A 299 -17.10 9.26 17.84
N GLU A 300 -17.48 7.99 17.74
CA GLU A 300 -16.56 6.88 18.02
C GLU A 300 -15.39 6.82 17.03
N TRP A 301 -15.64 7.27 15.80
CA TRP A 301 -14.70 7.24 14.67
C TRP A 301 -14.49 8.65 14.13
N PRO A 302 -13.69 9.49 14.81
CA PRO A 302 -13.51 10.87 14.39
C PRO A 302 -12.89 11.01 13.00
N LEU A 303 -11.97 10.12 12.60
CA LEU A 303 -11.18 10.34 11.38
C LEU A 303 -10.63 9.04 10.80
N ALA A 304 -10.87 8.82 9.51
CA ALA A 304 -10.05 7.96 8.66
C ALA A 304 -8.87 8.79 8.12
N LEU A 305 -7.65 8.27 8.22
CA LEU A 305 -6.45 8.99 7.79
C LEU A 305 -6.03 8.57 6.39
N ILE A 306 -5.96 7.26 6.17
CA ILE A 306 -5.42 6.65 4.96
C ILE A 306 -6.09 5.31 4.70
N HIS A 307 -6.25 4.99 3.43
CA HIS A 307 -6.67 3.72 2.92
C HIS A 307 -5.67 3.24 1.87
N GLY A 308 -5.19 2.00 2.04
CA GLY A 308 -4.12 1.42 1.26
C GLY A 308 -4.50 0.83 -0.10
N SER A 309 -5.78 0.54 -0.34
CA SER A 309 -6.19 0.06 -1.67
C SER A 309 -6.29 1.22 -2.66
N HIS A 310 -5.92 0.90 -3.90
CA HIS A 310 -5.91 1.81 -5.01
C HIS A 310 -7.30 2.33 -5.40
N ASN A 311 -8.38 1.66 -5.00
CA ASN A 311 -9.75 1.93 -5.43
C ASN A 311 -10.75 2.00 -4.24
N ASN A 312 -10.29 2.30 -3.02
CA ASN A 312 -11.15 2.47 -1.85
C ASN A 312 -12.23 1.38 -1.72
N ASP A 313 -11.78 0.12 -1.78
CA ASP A 313 -12.60 -1.11 -1.80
C ASP A 313 -12.93 -1.64 -0.40
N GLY A 314 -12.52 -0.96 0.66
CA GLY A 314 -12.75 -1.45 2.01
C GLY A 314 -12.58 -0.41 3.09
N ARG A 315 -12.30 -0.90 4.30
CA ARG A 315 -12.08 -0.07 5.47
C ARG A 315 -10.80 0.74 5.30
N ALA A 316 -10.79 1.97 5.81
CA ALA A 316 -9.55 2.71 6.01
C ALA A 316 -8.50 1.87 6.78
N SER A 317 -7.27 1.89 6.28
CA SER A 317 -6.13 1.23 6.93
C SER A 317 -5.70 1.97 8.19
N GLY A 318 -5.79 3.31 8.19
CA GLY A 318 -5.45 4.16 9.33
C GLY A 318 -6.68 4.88 9.90
N LEU A 319 -6.96 4.69 11.19
CA LEU A 319 -8.12 5.29 11.87
C LEU A 319 -7.74 5.90 13.21
N ILE A 320 -8.33 7.06 13.51
CA ILE A 320 -8.40 7.64 14.85
C ILE A 320 -9.75 7.29 15.46
N ARG A 321 -9.74 6.91 16.73
CA ARG A 321 -10.94 6.59 17.52
C ARG A 321 -10.99 7.41 18.80
N ASN A 322 -12.19 7.73 19.22
CA ASN A 322 -12.48 8.20 20.57
C ASN A 322 -13.23 7.10 21.34
N PRO A 323 -12.51 6.26 22.11
CA PRO A 323 -13.12 5.17 22.88
C PRO A 323 -13.94 5.66 24.09
N GLY A 324 -14.07 6.97 24.32
CA GLY A 324 -14.86 7.53 25.43
C GLY A 324 -14.22 7.34 26.82
N ASN A 325 -12.96 6.92 26.89
CA ASN A 325 -12.23 6.67 28.14
C ASN A 325 -11.31 7.82 28.58
N GLY A 326 -11.34 8.95 27.86
CA GLY A 326 -10.53 10.14 28.14
C GLY A 326 -9.22 10.24 27.36
N ASN A 327 -8.80 9.18 26.66
CA ASN A 327 -7.67 9.19 25.73
C ASN A 327 -8.16 8.89 24.31
N GLY A 328 -7.55 9.51 23.31
CA GLY A 328 -7.69 9.08 21.93
C GLY A 328 -6.92 7.79 21.67
N SER A 329 -7.27 7.10 20.59
CA SER A 329 -6.48 5.98 20.10
C SER A 329 -6.32 6.02 18.60
N ILE A 330 -5.20 5.50 18.09
CA ILE A 330 -4.88 5.45 16.66
C ILE A 330 -4.31 4.08 16.31
N GLY A 331 -4.67 3.58 15.13
CA GLY A 331 -4.09 2.36 14.60
C GLY A 331 -3.91 2.44 13.10
N PHE A 332 -2.88 1.78 12.60
CA PHE A 332 -2.65 1.54 11.19
C PHE A 332 -2.58 0.03 10.95
N ASP A 333 -3.39 -0.43 9.99
CA ASP A 333 -3.65 -1.83 9.65
C ASP A 333 -3.85 -2.74 10.86
N ALA A 334 -4.47 -2.18 11.90
CA ALA A 334 -4.66 -2.83 13.19
C ALA A 334 -6.14 -3.07 13.44
N GLN A 335 -6.44 -4.04 14.30
CA GLN A 335 -7.79 -4.18 14.84
C GLN A 335 -8.02 -3.18 15.97
N PRO A 336 -9.26 -2.73 16.23
CA PRO A 336 -9.50 -1.64 17.17
C PRO A 336 -9.05 -1.91 18.62
N GLY A 337 -8.86 -3.17 18.99
CA GLY A 337 -8.30 -3.58 20.29
C GLY A 337 -6.79 -3.38 20.42
N ASP A 338 -6.08 -3.27 19.30
CA ASP A 338 -4.61 -3.12 19.23
C ASP A 338 -4.18 -1.67 18.96
N TYR A 339 -5.13 -0.73 18.98
CA TYR A 339 -4.83 0.69 18.73
C TYR A 339 -4.01 1.27 19.89
N LEU A 340 -3.05 2.12 19.53
CA LEU A 340 -2.20 2.82 20.47
C LEU A 340 -3.02 3.91 21.16
N GLN A 341 -3.14 3.82 22.49
CA GLN A 341 -3.82 4.83 23.30
C GLN A 341 -2.85 5.93 23.71
N THR A 342 -3.30 7.18 23.62
CA THR A 342 -2.48 8.34 23.99
C THR A 342 -3.34 9.53 24.38
N ASN A 343 -2.85 10.32 25.33
CA ASN A 343 -3.45 11.60 25.70
C ASN A 343 -3.00 12.75 24.78
N LEU A 344 -2.08 12.49 23.85
CA LEU A 344 -1.67 13.46 22.83
C LEU A 344 -2.71 13.57 21.72
N LEU A 345 -3.56 12.57 21.49
CA LEU A 345 -4.72 12.72 20.61
C LEU A 345 -5.88 13.34 21.39
N GLY A 346 -6.43 14.43 20.85
CA GLY A 346 -7.58 15.08 21.46
C GLY A 346 -8.24 16.12 20.55
N PRO A 347 -9.44 16.57 20.93
CA PRO A 347 -10.18 17.56 20.17
C PRO A 347 -9.59 18.96 20.32
N ASP A 348 -10.00 19.82 19.41
CA ASP A 348 -9.86 21.27 19.51
C ASP A 348 -8.43 21.77 19.68
N ARG A 349 -7.49 21.07 19.03
CA ARG A 349 -6.08 21.46 18.94
C ARG A 349 -5.47 21.00 17.63
N TRP A 350 -4.40 21.68 17.22
CA TRP A 350 -3.50 21.18 16.18
C TRP A 350 -2.65 20.04 16.71
N MET A 351 -2.47 19.03 15.88
CA MET A 351 -1.67 17.84 16.10
C MET A 351 -0.84 17.60 14.85
N ARG A 352 0.46 17.33 15.02
CA ARG A 352 1.26 16.76 13.93
C ARG A 352 1.28 15.25 14.10
N ILE A 353 0.64 14.52 13.19
CA ILE A 353 0.62 13.05 13.20
C ILE A 353 1.54 12.56 12.10
N ALA A 354 2.54 11.75 12.42
CA ALA A 354 3.39 11.09 11.43
C ALA A 354 3.18 9.57 11.48
N LEU A 355 2.95 8.98 10.31
CA LEU A 355 2.97 7.54 10.07
C LEU A 355 4.26 7.22 9.32
N VAL A 356 5.16 6.46 9.94
CA VAL A 356 6.45 6.04 9.35
C VAL A 356 6.39 4.53 9.14
N ALA A 357 6.12 4.09 7.92
CA ALA A 357 5.94 2.69 7.58
C ALA A 357 7.24 2.04 7.14
N ASN A 358 7.51 0.88 7.73
CA ASN A 358 8.62 0.01 7.37
C ASN A 358 8.10 -1.41 7.13
N PHE A 359 7.24 -1.56 6.12
CA PHE A 359 6.66 -2.85 5.78
C PHE A 359 7.75 -3.88 5.47
N MET A 360 8.76 -3.47 4.69
CA MET A 360 9.76 -4.38 4.17
C MET A 360 10.69 -4.96 5.24
N GLN A 361 11.14 -4.18 6.23
CA GLN A 361 12.15 -4.69 7.17
C GLN A 361 11.58 -5.14 8.52
N THR A 362 10.57 -4.42 9.04
CA THR A 362 10.04 -4.70 10.38
C THR A 362 8.56 -5.06 10.37
N ASN A 363 7.87 -4.85 9.24
CA ASN A 363 6.42 -4.94 9.12
C ASN A 363 5.69 -4.11 10.19
N THR A 364 6.21 -2.91 10.47
CA THR A 364 5.60 -2.00 11.46
C THR A 364 5.48 -0.58 10.93
N THR A 365 4.46 0.13 11.42
CA THR A 365 4.30 1.57 11.22
C THR A 365 4.50 2.26 12.56
N ASP A 366 5.55 3.05 12.68
CA ASP A 366 5.77 3.91 13.86
C ASP A 366 4.86 5.14 13.76
N ILE A 367 4.15 5.42 14.85
CA ILE A 367 3.22 6.54 14.93
C ILE A 367 3.76 7.59 15.89
N TYR A 368 3.97 8.80 15.38
CA TYR A 368 4.41 9.95 16.15
C TYR A 368 3.29 10.99 16.26
N ILE A 369 3.20 11.64 17.41
CA ILE A 369 2.32 12.78 17.61
C ILE A 369 3.12 13.91 18.23
N ASP A 370 3.09 15.08 17.60
CA ASP A 370 3.86 16.27 18.00
C ASP A 370 5.35 15.93 18.21
N GLY A 371 5.92 15.16 17.28
CA GLY A 371 7.31 14.71 17.32
C GLY A 371 7.62 13.58 18.30
N SER A 372 6.65 13.14 19.12
CA SER A 372 6.84 12.09 20.12
C SER A 372 6.35 10.74 19.60
N LEU A 373 7.20 9.70 19.67
CA LEU A 373 6.80 8.33 19.34
C LEU A 373 5.75 7.84 20.36
N ILE A 374 4.60 7.40 19.86
CA ILE A 374 3.53 6.79 20.66
C ILE A 374 3.73 5.27 20.75
N GLY A 375 4.20 4.68 19.66
CA GLY A 375 4.43 3.25 19.52
C GLY A 375 4.36 2.85 18.06
N SER A 376 4.30 1.54 17.83
CA SER A 376 4.24 0.95 16.49
C SER A 376 3.00 0.07 16.36
N THR A 377 2.39 0.06 15.17
CA THR A 377 1.33 -0.89 14.79
C THR A 377 1.79 -1.73 13.60
N ASN A 378 0.87 -2.48 12.99
CA ASN A 378 1.13 -3.18 11.73
C ASN A 378 1.55 -2.21 10.62
N SER A 379 1.97 -2.73 9.48
CA SER A 379 2.35 -1.95 8.31
C SER A 379 1.79 -2.54 7.05
N ASP A 380 1.89 -1.76 5.98
CA ASP A 380 1.45 -2.16 4.66
C ASP A 380 2.29 -1.44 3.61
N TRP A 381 2.35 -2.03 2.42
CA TRP A 381 2.94 -1.42 1.24
C TRP A 381 1.84 -0.84 0.35
N TYR A 382 2.21 0.06 -0.54
CA TYR A 382 1.26 0.74 -1.42
C TYR A 382 1.62 0.60 -2.88
N TYR A 383 0.62 0.56 -3.75
CA TYR A 383 0.89 0.50 -5.17
C TYR A 383 1.50 1.81 -5.71
N ASN A 384 2.43 1.69 -6.64
CA ASN A 384 3.09 2.78 -7.33
C ASN A 384 3.43 2.34 -8.76
N SER A 385 2.42 1.81 -9.44
CA SER A 385 2.65 1.02 -10.65
C SER A 385 2.83 1.88 -11.91
N ILE A 386 2.44 3.16 -11.84
CA ILE A 386 2.42 4.05 -13.00
C ILE A 386 3.67 4.91 -13.07
N ASP A 387 4.45 4.73 -14.13
CA ASP A 387 5.42 5.72 -14.61
C ASP A 387 4.65 6.85 -15.33
N PRO A 388 4.64 8.09 -14.79
CA PRO A 388 3.90 9.19 -15.39
C PRO A 388 4.45 9.61 -16.76
N THR A 389 5.68 9.22 -17.10
CA THR A 389 6.29 9.51 -18.41
C THR A 389 5.92 8.47 -19.48
N THR A 390 5.56 7.26 -19.05
CA THR A 390 5.18 6.13 -19.92
C THR A 390 4.10 5.28 -19.23
N PRO A 391 2.86 5.78 -19.10
CA PRO A 391 1.83 5.11 -18.31
C PRO A 391 1.37 3.81 -18.98
N LEU A 392 1.42 2.70 -18.22
CA LEU A 392 0.97 1.36 -18.62
C LEU A 392 0.12 0.75 -17.50
N TYR A 393 -0.87 -0.05 -17.88
CA TYR A 393 -1.56 -0.95 -16.96
C TYR A 393 -0.64 -2.10 -16.50
N GLY A 394 -1.05 -2.85 -15.47
CA GLY A 394 -0.26 -3.94 -14.90
C GLY A 394 0.02 -5.10 -15.88
N ASP A 395 -0.82 -5.28 -16.90
CA ASP A 395 -0.62 -6.24 -18.00
C ASP A 395 0.21 -5.69 -19.17
N GLY A 396 0.75 -4.47 -19.03
CA GLY A 396 1.55 -3.79 -20.05
C GLY A 396 0.75 -3.10 -21.14
N GLU A 397 -0.58 -3.08 -21.05
CA GLU A 397 -1.42 -2.31 -21.97
C GLU A 397 -1.15 -0.79 -21.80
N PRO A 398 -0.94 -0.02 -22.88
CA PRO A 398 -0.86 1.42 -22.79
C PRO A 398 -2.14 2.05 -22.26
N VAL A 399 -2.02 3.01 -21.35
CA VAL A 399 -3.18 3.73 -20.80
C VAL A 399 -3.79 4.63 -21.89
N ASP A 400 -5.12 4.59 -22.03
CA ASP A 400 -5.82 5.45 -22.99
C ASP A 400 -5.61 6.93 -22.59
N PRO A 401 -5.35 7.84 -23.54
CA PRO A 401 -5.40 9.28 -23.29
C PRO A 401 -6.63 9.77 -22.50
N ALA A 402 -7.80 9.15 -22.69
CA ALA A 402 -9.00 9.44 -21.94
C ALA A 402 -8.89 9.09 -20.46
N ASP A 403 -8.05 8.10 -20.11
CA ASP A 403 -7.81 7.61 -18.75
C ASP A 403 -6.53 8.19 -18.11
N TRP A 404 -5.91 9.20 -18.73
CA TRP A 404 -4.67 9.81 -18.24
C TRP A 404 -4.59 11.30 -18.56
N GLN A 405 -4.43 11.64 -19.83
CA GLN A 405 -4.18 13.00 -20.30
C GLN A 405 -5.40 13.90 -20.09
N ALA A 406 -6.60 13.36 -20.28
CA ALA A 406 -7.85 14.07 -20.01
C ALA A 406 -7.99 14.50 -18.54
N TRP A 407 -7.19 13.91 -17.64
CA TRP A 407 -7.27 14.09 -16.19
C TRP A 407 -6.06 14.82 -15.62
N GLY A 408 -5.24 15.43 -16.48
CA GLY A 408 -4.04 16.17 -16.05
C GLY A 408 -2.91 15.26 -15.62
N ASP A 409 -2.74 14.12 -16.30
CA ASP A 409 -1.67 13.14 -16.05
C ASP A 409 -1.74 12.53 -14.64
N PHE A 410 -2.96 12.16 -14.24
CA PHE A 410 -3.27 11.56 -12.94
C PHE A 410 -4.01 10.23 -13.15
N PRO A 411 -3.62 9.13 -12.48
CA PRO A 411 -4.26 7.83 -12.68
C PRO A 411 -5.69 7.84 -12.11
N SER A 412 -6.69 7.36 -12.83
CA SER A 412 -7.99 7.09 -12.18
C SER A 412 -7.89 5.84 -11.30
N PRO A 413 -8.45 5.90 -10.08
CA PRO A 413 -8.60 4.72 -9.25
C PRO A 413 -9.63 3.73 -9.81
N TRP A 414 -10.43 4.13 -10.80
CA TRP A 414 -11.56 3.38 -11.36
C TRP A 414 -11.25 2.75 -12.72
N ALA A 415 -10.10 3.08 -13.33
CA ALA A 415 -9.74 2.60 -14.65
C ALA A 415 -9.15 1.18 -14.60
N GLN A 416 -9.56 0.34 -15.56
CA GLN A 416 -9.07 -1.01 -15.77
C GLN A 416 -8.60 -1.17 -17.22
N SER A 417 -7.57 -1.99 -17.43
CA SER A 417 -7.14 -2.41 -18.76
C SER A 417 -8.26 -3.20 -19.46
N SER A 418 -8.10 -3.42 -20.77
CA SER A 418 -9.08 -4.20 -21.54
C SER A 418 -9.11 -5.68 -21.14
N GLY A 419 -8.03 -6.18 -20.52
CA GLY A 419 -7.80 -7.60 -20.29
C GLY A 419 -7.56 -8.41 -21.57
N THR A 420 -7.34 -7.74 -22.71
CA THR A 420 -7.17 -8.39 -24.03
C THR A 420 -5.81 -8.10 -24.67
N TYR A 421 -4.95 -7.34 -23.98
CA TYR A 421 -3.59 -7.07 -24.43
C TYR A 421 -2.79 -8.38 -24.55
N PRO A 422 -1.86 -8.53 -25.51
CA PRO A 422 -1.12 -9.77 -25.69
C PRO A 422 -0.37 -10.21 -24.43
N GLY A 423 -0.73 -11.37 -23.88
CA GLY A 423 -0.16 -11.90 -22.62
C GLY A 423 -0.96 -11.55 -21.37
N SER A 424 -2.00 -10.73 -21.47
CA SER A 424 -2.90 -10.41 -20.36
C SER A 424 -3.72 -11.64 -19.94
N LEU A 425 -3.88 -11.81 -18.63
CA LEU A 425 -4.70 -12.85 -18.00
C LEU A 425 -6.03 -12.31 -17.45
N GLY A 426 -6.24 -10.99 -17.54
CA GLY A 426 -7.44 -10.30 -17.10
C GLY A 426 -7.23 -8.79 -17.07
N PRO A 427 -8.32 -8.00 -16.95
CA PRO A 427 -8.22 -6.58 -16.70
C PRO A 427 -7.35 -6.29 -15.48
N THR A 428 -6.46 -5.32 -15.59
CA THR A 428 -5.61 -4.88 -14.48
C THR A 428 -5.87 -3.40 -14.17
N PRO A 429 -5.92 -2.99 -12.90
CA PRO A 429 -6.06 -1.59 -12.54
C PRO A 429 -4.76 -0.82 -12.78
N LEU A 430 -4.85 0.51 -12.88
CA LEU A 430 -3.66 1.37 -12.85
C LEU A 430 -2.87 1.21 -11.53
N ALA A 431 -3.59 0.98 -10.42
CA ALA A 431 -3.03 0.71 -9.10
C ALA A 431 -1.82 1.60 -8.77
N SER A 432 -2.08 2.88 -8.49
CA SER A 432 -1.00 3.82 -8.13
C SER A 432 -1.51 4.97 -7.28
N LEU A 433 -2.55 4.71 -6.48
CA LEU A 433 -3.21 5.71 -5.65
C LEU A 433 -3.37 5.23 -4.22
N LEU A 434 -3.45 6.21 -3.33
CA LEU A 434 -3.79 6.06 -1.94
C LEU A 434 -5.01 6.90 -1.62
N GLY A 435 -5.95 6.33 -0.89
CA GLY A 435 -7.10 7.08 -0.39
C GLY A 435 -6.74 7.82 0.90
N LEU A 436 -7.16 9.07 1.05
CA LEU A 436 -7.08 9.83 2.30
C LEU A 436 -8.48 10.28 2.71
N PHE A 437 -8.77 10.20 4.01
CA PHE A 437 -10.07 10.61 4.57
C PHE A 437 -11.29 9.88 3.98
N CYS A 438 -11.08 8.67 3.46
CA CYS A 438 -12.09 7.80 2.86
C CYS A 438 -12.25 6.49 3.65
N ASP A 439 -13.44 5.90 3.63
CA ASP A 439 -13.75 4.63 4.30
C ASP A 439 -15.03 4.01 3.72
N LEU A 440 -14.92 2.91 2.98
CA LEU A 440 -16.11 2.17 2.48
C LEU A 440 -16.69 1.24 3.55
N GLY A 441 -15.89 0.87 4.54
CA GLY A 441 -16.24 -0.03 5.64
C GLY A 441 -15.80 -1.47 5.36
N ASP A 442 -16.17 -2.37 6.26
CA ASP A 442 -15.88 -3.80 6.15
C ASP A 442 -16.96 -4.65 6.85
N PRO A 443 -17.04 -5.96 6.56
CA PRO A 443 -18.00 -6.84 7.21
C PRO A 443 -17.87 -6.91 8.75
N ASP A 444 -16.68 -6.66 9.29
CA ASP A 444 -16.36 -6.87 10.71
C ASP A 444 -16.78 -5.71 11.61
N LEU A 445 -16.68 -4.47 11.11
CA LEU A 445 -17.03 -3.26 11.85
C LEU A 445 -18.37 -2.66 11.38
N GLY A 446 -18.88 -3.10 10.22
CA GLY A 446 -20.17 -2.68 9.64
C GLY A 446 -20.02 -1.70 8.46
N PRO A 447 -21.08 -0.94 8.10
CA PRO A 447 -21.01 0.01 6.99
C PRO A 447 -19.96 1.09 7.26
N GLY A 448 -19.29 1.56 6.21
CA GLY A 448 -18.26 2.59 6.30
C GLY A 448 -18.79 3.99 6.51
N GLY A 449 -18.11 4.97 5.92
CA GLY A 449 -18.35 6.39 6.16
C GLY A 449 -17.82 6.86 7.50
N ARG A 450 -16.86 6.11 8.09
CA ARG A 450 -16.24 6.39 9.40
C ARG A 450 -15.10 7.39 9.28
N SER A 451 -15.48 8.61 8.93
CA SER A 451 -14.59 9.77 8.98
C SER A 451 -15.47 11.00 9.08
N GLU A 452 -15.22 11.84 10.08
CA GLU A 452 -15.85 13.15 10.18
C GLU A 452 -14.93 14.23 9.62
N THR A 453 -15.44 15.44 9.51
CA THR A 453 -14.66 16.60 9.07
C THR A 453 -13.51 16.87 10.03
N ALA A 454 -12.30 16.98 9.49
CA ALA A 454 -11.12 17.54 10.14
C ALA A 454 -10.60 18.73 9.33
N TYR A 455 -9.66 19.48 9.90
CA TYR A 455 -8.98 20.56 9.20
C TYR A 455 -7.50 20.21 9.04
N LEU A 456 -6.99 20.40 7.85
CA LEU A 456 -5.63 20.07 7.47
C LEU A 456 -4.90 21.35 7.07
N ALA A 457 -3.84 21.70 7.80
CA ALA A 457 -3.00 22.85 7.46
C ALA A 457 -1.90 22.43 6.50
N ASN A 458 -1.22 21.31 6.79
CA ASN A 458 -0.17 20.78 5.93
C ASN A 458 -0.28 19.27 5.79
N LEU A 459 0.17 18.78 4.63
CA LEU A 459 0.43 17.36 4.38
C LEU A 459 1.86 17.22 3.85
N TYR A 460 2.53 16.15 4.24
CA TYR A 460 3.84 15.80 3.72
C TYR A 460 3.89 14.31 3.44
N PHE A 461 4.33 13.93 2.24
CA PHE A 461 4.58 12.56 1.84
C PHE A 461 6.05 12.38 1.47
N ALA A 462 6.65 11.26 1.88
CA ALA A 462 7.95 10.82 1.41
C ALA A 462 7.95 9.34 1.04
N ASP A 463 8.70 9.01 0.00
CA ASP A 463 8.99 7.64 -0.46
C ASP A 463 10.04 6.91 0.41
N ASP A 464 10.24 7.35 1.65
CA ASP A 464 11.25 6.79 2.56
C ASP A 464 10.78 6.94 4.01
N MET A 465 11.49 6.27 4.92
CA MET A 465 11.28 6.38 6.36
C MET A 465 12.03 7.58 6.90
N LEU A 466 11.31 8.57 7.44
CA LEU A 466 11.94 9.64 8.20
C LEU A 466 12.45 9.11 9.54
N THR A 467 13.64 9.54 9.93
CA THR A 467 14.23 9.21 11.23
C THR A 467 13.47 9.89 12.38
N PRO A 468 13.54 9.35 13.61
CA PRO A 468 12.95 10.00 14.78
C PRO A 468 13.41 11.45 14.97
N ASP A 469 14.69 11.73 14.68
CA ASP A 469 15.25 13.08 14.77
C ASP A 469 14.64 14.01 13.71
N GLU A 470 14.51 13.55 12.46
CA GLU A 470 13.82 14.33 11.42
C GLU A 470 12.37 14.63 11.83
N ILE A 471 11.62 13.62 12.29
CA ILE A 471 10.24 13.80 12.75
C ILE A 471 10.15 14.78 13.93
N ALA A 472 11.05 14.68 14.91
CA ALA A 472 11.09 15.58 16.05
C ALA A 472 11.43 17.03 15.66
N THR A 473 12.24 17.23 14.61
CA THR A 473 12.64 18.56 14.14
C THR A 473 11.61 19.26 13.24
N LEU A 474 10.66 18.52 12.68
CA LEU A 474 9.60 19.12 11.87
C LEU A 474 8.63 19.95 12.72
N GLY A 475 8.53 19.61 14.03
CA GLY A 475 7.71 20.20 15.11
C GLY A 475 7.47 21.71 15.09
#